data_AF-A0A413LC89-F1
#
_entry.id   AF-A0A413LC89-F1
#
_cell.length_a   1.000
_cell.length_b   1.000
_cell.length_c   1.000
_cell.angle_alpha   90.00
_cell.angle_beta   90.00
_cell.angle_gamma   90.00
#
_symmetry.space_group_name_H-M   'P 1'
#
loop_
_entity.id
_entity.type
_entity.pdbx_description
1 polymer ?
#
loop_
_entity_poly.entity_id
_entity_poly.type
_entity_poly.pdbx_seq_one_letter_code
_entity_poly.pdbx_strand_id
1 'polypeptide(L)'
;YKKWNTLKMLYNSKAYEAAGEGYEELVPLMGHKPELLFEAAQCLSKSERFEEANWLLERAMKLSGDPMIHYMAAKNEQSMGNYQKAENLLLHAIDMLPERIYPYYLLTKLYSEPGFFQKDKFLKAANAVLEKEPKVKSTAIREMREEVKILIQNRK
;
A
#
# COMPACT_ATOMS: atom_id res chain seq x y z
N TYR A 1 -18.86 0.31 18.13
CA TYR A 1 -18.18 -1.00 18.08
C TYR A 1 -18.96 -2.11 17.38
N LYS A 2 -20.24 -2.41 17.70
CA LYS A 2 -21.02 -3.45 16.97
C LYS A 2 -21.09 -3.21 15.45
N LYS A 3 -21.47 -1.99 15.03
CA LYS A 3 -21.50 -1.59 13.60
C LYS A 3 -20.13 -1.77 12.94
N TRP A 4 -19.06 -1.32 13.59
CA TRP A 4 -17.69 -1.46 13.07
C TRP A 4 -17.32 -2.94 12.82
N ASN A 5 -17.64 -3.85 13.75
CA ASN A 5 -17.39 -5.28 13.55
C ASN A 5 -18.17 -5.86 12.35
N THR A 6 -19.42 -5.42 12.14
CA THR A 6 -20.20 -5.79 10.95
C THR A 6 -19.52 -5.32 9.66
N LEU A 7 -18.96 -4.10 9.64
CA LEU A 7 -18.24 -3.59 8.46
C LEU A 7 -16.96 -4.38 8.18
N LYS A 8 -16.22 -4.79 9.23
CA LYS A 8 -15.06 -5.69 9.06
C LYS A 8 -15.45 -7.01 8.41
N MET A 9 -16.61 -7.57 8.79
CA MET A 9 -17.13 -8.78 8.15
C MET A 9 -17.47 -8.55 6.68
N LEU A 10 -18.14 -7.44 6.35
CA LEU A 10 -18.45 -7.07 4.96
C LEU A 10 -17.17 -6.86 4.12
N TYR A 11 -16.17 -6.21 4.69
CA TYR A 11 -14.86 -6.04 4.05
C TYR A 11 -14.21 -7.40 3.76
N ASN A 12 -14.20 -8.30 4.75
CA ASN A 12 -13.64 -9.65 4.60
C ASN A 12 -14.41 -10.50 3.58
N SER A 13 -15.72 -10.26 3.39
CA SER A 13 -16.51 -10.87 2.33
C SER A 13 -16.37 -10.18 0.96
N LYS A 14 -15.42 -9.25 0.81
CA LYS A 14 -15.15 -8.45 -0.40
C LYS A 14 -16.31 -7.54 -0.83
N ALA A 15 -17.26 -7.26 0.06
CA ALA A 15 -18.35 -6.32 -0.19
C ALA A 15 -17.88 -4.89 0.08
N TYR A 16 -16.88 -4.42 -0.68
CA TYR A 16 -16.16 -3.17 -0.40
C TYR A 16 -17.03 -1.92 -0.49
N GLU A 17 -17.96 -1.89 -1.44
CA GLU A 17 -18.89 -0.77 -1.61
C GLU A 17 -19.83 -0.63 -0.40
N ALA A 18 -20.54 -1.71 -0.05
CA ALA A 18 -21.41 -1.76 1.13
C ALA A 18 -20.65 -1.52 2.45
N ALA A 19 -19.42 -2.04 2.56
CA ALA A 19 -18.56 -1.74 3.70
C ALA A 19 -18.17 -0.25 3.73
N GLY A 20 -17.85 0.32 2.56
CA GLY A 20 -17.48 1.72 2.36
C GLY A 20 -18.55 2.70 2.83
N GLU A 21 -19.79 2.51 2.38
CA GLU A 21 -20.95 3.32 2.84
C GLU A 21 -21.07 3.32 4.37
N GLY A 22 -20.95 2.13 4.97
CA GLY A 22 -21.00 2.02 6.43
C GLY A 22 -19.81 2.68 7.13
N TYR A 23 -18.63 2.72 6.50
CA TYR A 23 -17.45 3.40 7.03
C TYR A 23 -17.58 4.93 6.93
N GLU A 24 -18.19 5.47 5.88
CA GLU A 24 -18.44 6.92 5.74
C GLU A 24 -19.24 7.46 6.94
N GLU A 25 -20.22 6.70 7.43
CA GLU A 25 -20.95 7.06 8.64
C GLU A 25 -20.11 7.00 9.93
N LEU A 26 -19.14 6.07 10.00
CA LEU A 26 -18.33 5.88 11.21
C LEU A 26 -17.11 6.80 11.29
N VAL A 27 -16.58 7.26 10.15
CA VAL A 27 -15.39 8.15 10.12
C VAL A 27 -15.58 9.42 10.97
N PRO A 28 -16.72 10.15 10.90
CA PRO A 28 -16.95 11.32 11.77
C PRO A 28 -16.99 10.97 13.26
N LEU A 29 -17.49 9.79 13.61
CA LEU A 29 -17.68 9.36 15.00
C LEU A 29 -16.41 8.76 15.61
N MET A 30 -15.58 8.13 14.78
CA MET A 30 -14.45 7.29 15.21
C MET A 30 -13.15 7.61 14.49
N GLY A 31 -13.02 8.78 13.85
CA GLY A 31 -11.83 9.21 13.12
C GLY A 31 -10.58 9.46 13.99
N HIS A 32 -10.62 9.16 15.28
CA HIS A 32 -9.45 9.09 16.16
C HIS A 32 -8.85 7.67 16.22
N LYS A 33 -9.46 6.68 15.56
CA LYS A 33 -8.97 5.29 15.48
C LYS A 33 -8.28 5.06 14.12
N PRO A 34 -6.95 4.94 14.07
CA PRO A 34 -6.23 4.77 12.81
C PRO A 34 -6.62 3.48 12.09
N GLU A 35 -6.99 2.42 12.80
CA GLU A 35 -7.43 1.16 12.20
C GLU A 35 -8.73 1.33 11.42
N LEU A 36 -9.66 2.13 11.97
CA LEU A 36 -10.93 2.43 11.29
C LEU A 36 -10.70 3.27 10.05
N LEU A 37 -9.83 4.28 10.14
CA LEU A 37 -9.46 5.12 9.00
C LEU A 37 -8.79 4.30 7.90
N PHE A 38 -7.91 3.37 8.28
CA PHE A 38 -7.23 2.50 7.33
C PHE A 38 -8.20 1.53 6.63
N GLU A 39 -9.11 0.89 7.37
CA GLU A 39 -10.15 0.01 6.80
C GLU A 39 -11.11 0.77 5.87
N ALA A 40 -11.51 1.99 6.25
CA ALA A 40 -12.33 2.86 5.39
C ALA A 40 -11.59 3.25 4.10
N ALA A 41 -10.31 3.64 4.21
CA ALA A 41 -9.48 3.92 3.05
C ALA A 41 -9.29 2.71 2.14
N GLN A 42 -9.26 1.49 2.70
CA GLN A 42 -9.25 0.25 1.94
C GLN A 42 -10.47 0.08 1.05
N CYS A 43 -11.66 0.32 1.58
CA CYS A 43 -12.88 0.31 0.76
C CYS A 43 -12.81 1.35 -0.36
N LEU A 44 -12.47 2.60 -0.04
CA LEU A 44 -12.38 3.69 -1.02
C LEU A 44 -11.39 3.38 -2.15
N SER A 45 -10.20 2.88 -1.80
CA SER A 45 -9.17 2.54 -2.79
C SER A 45 -9.57 1.37 -3.68
N LYS A 46 -10.35 0.41 -3.15
CA LYS A 46 -10.91 -0.70 -3.94
C LYS A 46 -12.01 -0.26 -4.90
N SER A 47 -12.66 0.87 -4.60
CA SER A 47 -13.61 1.55 -5.47
C SER A 47 -12.97 2.68 -6.29
N GLU A 48 -11.64 2.70 -6.41
CA GLU A 48 -10.87 3.70 -7.17
C GLU A 48 -11.05 5.17 -6.74
N ARG A 49 -11.64 5.40 -5.55
CA ARG A 49 -11.76 6.72 -4.90
C ARG A 49 -10.47 7.08 -4.17
N PHE A 50 -9.38 7.20 -4.93
CA PHE A 50 -8.01 7.29 -4.41
C PHE A 50 -7.74 8.57 -3.60
N GLU A 51 -8.27 9.72 -4.02
CA GLU A 51 -8.08 10.98 -3.30
C GLU A 51 -8.72 10.95 -1.91
N GLU A 52 -9.96 10.46 -1.83
CA GLU A 52 -10.70 10.33 -0.57
C GLU A 52 -10.04 9.29 0.35
N ALA A 53 -9.55 8.19 -0.22
CA ALA A 53 -8.75 7.22 0.51
C ALA A 53 -7.49 7.86 1.09
N ASN A 54 -6.76 8.65 0.30
CA ASN A 54 -5.54 9.30 0.73
C ASN A 54 -5.79 10.35 1.81
N TRP A 55 -6.91 11.07 1.78
CA TRP A 55 -7.31 11.96 2.86
C TRP A 55 -7.44 11.23 4.20
N LEU A 56 -8.07 10.04 4.21
CA LEU A 56 -8.16 9.20 5.42
C LEU A 56 -6.80 8.64 5.84
N LEU A 57 -5.98 8.22 4.88
CA LEU A 57 -4.65 7.65 5.15
C LEU A 57 -3.70 8.71 5.75
N GLU A 58 -3.72 9.94 5.25
CA GLU A 58 -2.92 11.06 5.80
C GLU A 58 -3.29 11.33 7.26
N ARG A 59 -4.58 11.21 7.62
CA ARG A 59 -5.01 11.29 9.02
C ARG A 59 -4.55 10.08 9.82
N ALA A 60 -4.64 8.87 9.26
CA ALA A 60 -4.20 7.64 9.92
C ALA A 60 -2.69 7.63 10.20
N MET A 61 -1.85 8.16 9.29
CA MET A 61 -0.40 8.30 9.46
C MET A 61 -0.02 9.18 10.65
N LYS A 62 -0.81 10.22 10.96
CA LYS A 62 -0.58 11.08 12.14
C LYS A 62 -0.90 10.37 13.46
N LEU A 63 -1.68 9.29 13.41
CA LEU A 63 -2.19 8.56 14.56
C LEU A 63 -1.50 7.20 14.76
N SER A 64 -0.75 6.71 13.78
CA SER A 64 -0.15 5.38 13.78
C SER A 64 1.19 5.35 13.04
N GLY A 65 2.14 4.60 13.59
CA GLY A 65 3.42 4.28 12.95
C GLY A 65 3.38 3.03 12.06
N ASP A 66 2.20 2.54 11.67
CA ASP A 66 2.08 1.36 10.81
C ASP A 66 2.52 1.70 9.36
N PRO A 67 3.56 1.04 8.81
CA PRO A 67 4.01 1.27 7.44
C PRO A 67 2.98 0.85 6.39
N MET A 68 2.02 -0.02 6.70
CA MET A 68 0.97 -0.45 5.77
C MET A 68 0.13 0.72 5.27
N ILE A 69 -0.04 1.75 6.10
CA ILE A 69 -0.76 2.98 5.75
C ILE A 69 0.00 3.72 4.63
N HIS A 70 1.33 3.77 4.71
CA HIS A 70 2.19 4.38 3.70
C HIS A 70 2.22 3.59 2.40
N TYR A 71 2.31 2.26 2.47
CA TYR A 71 2.26 1.41 1.29
C TYR A 71 0.95 1.59 0.52
N MET A 72 -0.15 1.72 1.24
CA MET A 72 -1.45 1.89 0.63
C MET A 72 -1.58 3.25 -0.05
N ALA A 73 -1.20 4.33 0.63
CA ALA A 73 -1.20 5.67 0.06
C ALA A 73 -0.28 5.73 -1.17
N ALA A 74 0.90 5.10 -1.12
CA ALA A 74 1.81 5.04 -2.26
C ALA A 74 1.19 4.35 -3.48
N LYS A 75 0.47 3.23 -3.27
CA LYS A 75 -0.24 2.55 -4.36
C LYS A 75 -1.35 3.41 -4.97
N ASN A 76 -2.09 4.15 -4.14
CA ASN A 76 -3.12 5.07 -4.61
C ASN A 76 -2.50 6.22 -5.42
N GLU A 77 -1.42 6.83 -4.92
CA GLU A 77 -0.68 7.86 -5.64
C GLU A 77 -0.12 7.33 -6.97
N GLN A 78 0.40 6.10 -6.99
CA GLN A 78 0.84 5.45 -8.22
C GLN A 78 -0.32 5.28 -9.22
N SER A 79 -1.49 4.81 -8.77
CA SER A 79 -2.68 4.68 -9.62
C SER A 79 -3.15 6.01 -10.21
N MET A 80 -2.93 7.12 -9.49
CA MET A 80 -3.22 8.48 -9.95
C MET A 80 -2.10 9.07 -10.83
N GLY A 81 -1.00 8.36 -11.06
CA GLY A 81 0.16 8.85 -11.81
C GLY A 81 1.08 9.79 -11.02
N ASN A 82 0.84 9.97 -9.72
CA ASN A 82 1.64 10.81 -8.84
C ASN A 82 2.91 10.08 -8.35
N TYR A 83 3.73 9.63 -9.30
CA TYR A 83 4.82 8.69 -9.03
C TYR A 83 5.85 9.21 -8.03
N GLN A 84 6.17 10.51 -8.05
CA GLN A 84 7.11 11.09 -7.08
C GLN A 84 6.57 11.05 -5.65
N LYS A 85 5.26 11.28 -5.46
CA LYS A 85 4.62 11.19 -4.14
C LYS A 85 4.58 9.74 -3.66
N ALA A 86 4.30 8.80 -4.56
CA ALA A 86 4.38 7.37 -4.26
C ALA A 86 5.79 6.94 -3.84
N GLU A 87 6.83 7.40 -4.55
CA GLU A 87 8.23 7.12 -4.22
C GLU A 87 8.57 7.62 -2.80
N ASN A 88 8.23 8.87 -2.49
CA ASN A 88 8.52 9.48 -1.19
C ASN A 88 7.86 8.70 -0.04
N LEU A 89 6.60 8.26 -0.22
CA LEU A 89 5.88 7.45 0.77
C LEU A 89 6.54 6.08 1.00
N LEU A 90 7.02 5.44 -0.06
CA LEU A 90 7.69 4.13 0.04
C LEU A 90 9.08 4.25 0.66
N LEU A 91 9.84 5.30 0.32
CA LEU A 91 11.14 5.57 0.93
C LEU A 91 10.99 5.87 2.43
N HIS A 92 10.00 6.69 2.81
CA HIS A 92 9.70 6.93 4.22
C HIS A 92 9.35 5.63 4.95
N ALA A 93 8.59 4.74 4.32
CA ALA A 93 8.25 3.45 4.92
C ALA A 93 9.44 2.49 5.06
N ILE A 94 10.45 2.61 4.17
CA ILE A 94 11.74 1.92 4.33
C ILE A 94 12.53 2.50 5.49
N ASP A 95 12.56 3.83 5.64
CA ASP A 95 13.26 4.48 6.77
C ASP A 95 12.66 4.05 8.11
N MET A 96 11.33 3.86 8.18
CA MET A 96 10.66 3.35 9.36
C MET A 96 11.03 1.88 9.67
N LEU A 97 11.04 1.01 8.65
CA LEU A 97 11.22 -0.45 8.82
C LEU A 97 12.08 -1.04 7.68
N PRO A 98 13.40 -0.85 7.71
CA PRO A 98 14.30 -1.17 6.60
C PRO A 98 14.41 -2.68 6.34
N GLU A 99 14.03 -3.54 7.28
CA GLU A 99 14.01 -4.99 7.11
C GLU A 99 12.96 -5.50 6.11
N ARG A 100 11.95 -4.68 5.75
CA ARG A 100 10.76 -5.16 5.04
C ARG A 100 11.04 -5.25 3.56
N ILE A 101 10.77 -6.43 2.98
CA ILE A 101 10.91 -6.66 1.53
C ILE A 101 9.82 -5.93 0.74
N TYR A 102 8.61 -5.83 1.29
CA TYR A 102 7.44 -5.33 0.59
C TYR A 102 7.58 -3.92 -0.02
N PRO A 103 8.11 -2.89 0.69
CA PRO A 103 8.28 -1.58 0.08
C PRO A 103 9.28 -1.57 -1.09
N TYR A 104 10.34 -2.39 -1.04
CA TYR A 104 11.26 -2.54 -2.19
C TYR A 104 10.56 -3.18 -3.39
N TYR A 105 9.66 -4.14 -3.14
CA TYR A 105 8.83 -4.72 -4.20
C TYR A 105 7.89 -3.68 -4.83
N LEU A 106 7.26 -2.83 -4.02
CA LEU A 106 6.44 -1.72 -4.53
C LEU A 106 7.28 -0.71 -5.31
N LEU A 107 8.47 -0.33 -4.82
CA LEU A 107 9.39 0.55 -5.54
C LEU A 107 9.84 -0.07 -6.87
N THR A 108 10.09 -1.38 -6.90
CA THR A 108 10.45 -2.07 -8.16
C THR A 108 9.35 -1.93 -9.19
N LYS A 109 8.07 -2.06 -8.79
CA LYS A 109 6.93 -1.84 -9.67
C LYS A 109 6.81 -0.38 -10.10
N LEU A 110 6.93 0.54 -9.16
CA LEU A 110 6.88 1.99 -9.42
C LEU A 110 7.95 2.43 -10.43
N TYR A 111 9.21 2.02 -10.24
CA TYR A 111 10.30 2.33 -11.17
C TYR A 111 10.23 1.54 -12.47
N SER A 112 9.31 0.58 -12.60
CA SER A 112 9.02 -0.12 -13.85
C SER A 112 7.90 0.54 -14.66
N GLU A 113 7.24 1.56 -14.14
CA GLU A 113 6.20 2.30 -14.87
C GLU A 113 6.80 2.99 -16.11
N PRO A 114 6.21 2.86 -17.31
CA PRO A 114 6.74 3.48 -18.53
C PRO A 114 6.94 5.00 -18.40
N GLY A 115 6.03 5.69 -17.71
CA GLY A 115 6.09 7.14 -17.48
C GLY A 115 7.04 7.57 -16.35
N PHE A 116 7.65 6.62 -15.63
CA PHE A 116 8.53 6.90 -14.48
C PHE A 116 9.73 5.95 -14.42
N PHE A 117 10.14 5.40 -15.57
CA PHE A 117 11.16 4.37 -15.61
C PHE A 117 12.53 4.94 -15.21
N GLN A 118 13.10 4.40 -14.13
CA GLN A 118 14.40 4.81 -13.60
C GLN A 118 15.30 3.58 -13.44
N LYS A 119 16.07 3.25 -14.48
CA LYS A 119 16.84 1.98 -14.58
C LYS A 119 17.67 1.67 -13.34
N ASP A 120 18.47 2.61 -12.85
CA ASP A 120 19.34 2.36 -11.70
C ASP A 120 18.57 2.14 -10.40
N LYS A 121 17.49 2.91 -10.19
CA LYS A 121 16.62 2.76 -9.02
C LYS A 121 15.83 1.45 -9.09
N PHE A 122 15.34 1.10 -10.28
CA PHE A 122 14.66 -0.17 -10.56
C PHE A 122 15.57 -1.36 -10.20
N LEU A 123 16.80 -1.40 -10.71
CA LEU A 123 17.72 -2.51 -10.42
C LEU A 123 18.10 -2.57 -8.94
N LYS A 124 18.33 -1.42 -8.28
CA LYS A 124 18.60 -1.38 -6.84
C LYS A 124 17.45 -1.93 -6.01
N ALA A 125 16.22 -1.49 -6.29
CA ALA A 125 15.02 -1.97 -5.60
C ALA A 125 14.78 -3.46 -5.86
N ALA A 126 14.94 -3.89 -7.11
CA ALA A 126 14.77 -5.29 -7.51
C ALA A 126 15.77 -6.22 -6.79
N ASN A 127 17.04 -5.85 -6.74
CA ASN A 127 18.06 -6.61 -6.03
C ASN A 127 17.75 -6.69 -4.52
N ALA A 128 17.27 -5.60 -3.91
CA ALA A 128 16.84 -5.61 -2.51
C ALA A 128 15.72 -6.64 -2.25
N VAL A 129 14.79 -6.85 -3.19
CA VAL A 129 13.75 -7.89 -3.07
C VAL A 129 14.32 -9.31 -3.15
N LEU A 130 15.30 -9.51 -4.05
CA LEU A 130 15.88 -10.83 -4.32
C LEU A 130 16.84 -11.28 -3.21
N GLU A 131 17.65 -10.36 -2.69
CA GLU A 131 18.76 -10.67 -1.78
C GLU A 131 18.37 -10.60 -0.30
N LYS A 132 17.48 -9.69 0.08
CA LYS A 132 17.13 -9.47 1.49
C LYS A 132 16.49 -10.72 2.09
N GLU A 133 16.99 -11.14 3.26
CA GLU A 133 16.49 -12.32 3.95
C GLU A 133 15.08 -12.07 4.50
N PRO A 134 14.11 -12.95 4.19
CA PRO A 134 12.75 -12.76 4.67
C PRO A 134 12.64 -13.13 6.16
N LYS A 135 12.02 -12.25 6.95
CA LYS A 135 11.65 -12.57 8.36
C LYS A 135 10.81 -13.84 8.49
N VAL A 136 9.94 -14.10 7.50
CA VAL A 136 9.11 -15.30 7.43
C VAL A 136 9.12 -15.80 6.00
N LYS A 137 9.52 -17.05 5.77
CA LYS A 137 9.41 -17.67 4.45
C LYS A 137 7.92 -17.86 4.14
N SER A 138 7.43 -17.21 3.10
CA SER A 138 6.03 -17.27 2.70
C SER A 138 5.87 -17.39 1.19
N THR A 139 4.71 -17.91 0.76
CA THR A 139 4.32 -17.96 -0.65
C THR A 139 4.37 -16.57 -1.29
N ALA A 140 3.91 -15.54 -0.57
CA ALA A 140 3.90 -14.16 -1.06
C ALA A 140 5.32 -13.65 -1.37
N ILE A 141 6.33 -14.00 -0.57
CA ILE A 141 7.72 -13.60 -0.85
C ILE A 141 8.28 -14.30 -2.08
N ARG A 142 7.95 -15.59 -2.25
CA ARG A 142 8.33 -16.32 -3.45
C ARG A 142 7.70 -15.69 -4.70
N GLU A 143 6.43 -15.35 -4.65
CA GLU A 143 5.70 -14.70 -5.74
C GLU A 143 6.27 -13.31 -6.08
N MET A 144 6.51 -12.47 -5.07
CA MET A 144 7.15 -11.16 -5.27
C MET A 144 8.51 -11.29 -5.97
N ARG A 145 9.34 -12.25 -5.56
CA ARG A 145 10.66 -12.47 -6.17
C ARG A 145 10.54 -12.95 -7.61
N GLU A 146 9.56 -13.80 -7.90
CA GLU A 146 9.35 -14.29 -9.26
C GLU A 146 8.85 -13.19 -10.20
N GLU A 147 7.90 -12.36 -9.74
CA GLU A 147 7.44 -11.18 -10.50
C GLU A 147 8.59 -10.21 -10.77
N VAL A 148 9.46 -9.96 -9.79
CA VAL A 148 10.65 -9.10 -9.97
C VAL A 148 11.61 -9.66 -11.01
N LYS A 149 11.84 -10.97 -11.06
CA LYS A 149 12.70 -11.58 -12.11
C LYS A 149 12.10 -11.38 -13.50
N ILE A 150 10.78 -11.56 -13.64
CA ILE A 150 10.06 -11.34 -14.89
C ILE A 150 10.19 -9.87 -15.32
N LEU A 151 9.99 -8.92 -14.38
CA LEU A 151 10.18 -7.49 -14.66
C LEU A 151 11.59 -7.17 -15.14
N ILE A 152 12.63 -7.78 -14.54
CA ILE A 152 14.02 -7.61 -15.01
C ILE A 152 14.19 -8.16 -16.42
N GLN A 153 13.66 -9.35 -16.72
CA GLN A 153 13.77 -9.96 -18.04
C GLN A 153 13.10 -9.13 -19.13
N ASN A 154 11.91 -8.58 -18.86
CA ASN A 154 11.16 -7.74 -19.80
C ASN A 154 11.81 -6.37 -20.07
N ARG A 155 12.85 -6.01 -19.31
CA ARG A 155 13.58 -4.72 -19.39
C ARG A 155 15.04 -4.88 -19.82
N LYS A 156 15.47 -6.10 -20.17
CA LYS A 156 16.75 -6.37 -20.84
C LYS A 156 16.63 -6.12 -22.33
#